data_AF-A0A803JVK4-F1
#
_entry.id   AF-A0A803JVK4-F1
#
_cell.length_a   1.000
_cell.length_b   1.000
_cell.length_c   1.000
_cell.angle_alpha   90.00
_cell.angle_beta   90.00
_cell.angle_gamma   90.00
#
_symmetry.space_group_name_H-M   'P 1'
#
loop_
_entity.id
_entity.type
_entity.pdbx_description
1 polymer ?
#
loop_
_entity_poly.entity_id
_entity_poly.type
_entity_poly.pdbx_seq_one_letter_code
_entity_poly.pdbx_strand_id
1 'polypeptide(L)'
;MDTASLINLCLSVLQNQPYQNLAGAGWSDGSVIRERREFPLTNTVRITDNRGFISLDRGEITEASAQLRGLRLVDESVNWDRTMEEKLDFMVQRCHTPPTDFVLPVIVYRGTMNLTTEQSDQMKNFIVRSFNVTGVFPIVVLMESGESQEKISNNFHMLGASYVFPLQKFQMEQPERDDETDAEILTFLTACVNEADRGIGKRQRLGREVEFRRQVQDQIVMELELEREKVRHRVREEIKQEQQKVSVSPLITD
;
A
#
# COMPACT_ATOMS: atom_id res chain seq x y z
N MET A 1 -0.75 -17.06 -3.42
CA MET A 1 0.15 -16.42 -2.44
C MET A 1 -0.27 -14.95 -2.20
N ASP A 2 -0.21 -14.48 -0.96
CA ASP A 2 -0.65 -13.15 -0.49
C ASP A 2 0.52 -12.40 0.21
N THR A 3 0.30 -11.15 0.64
CA THR A 3 1.31 -10.35 1.37
C THR A 3 1.81 -11.07 2.63
N ALA A 4 0.90 -11.71 3.37
CA ALA A 4 1.22 -12.46 4.57
C ALA A 4 2.17 -13.64 4.29
N SER A 5 2.04 -14.30 3.14
CA SER A 5 2.93 -15.39 2.72
C SER A 5 4.38 -14.91 2.53
N LEU A 6 4.57 -13.75 1.89
CA LEU A 6 5.89 -13.14 1.72
C LEU A 6 6.51 -12.80 3.08
N ILE A 7 5.71 -12.25 4.01
CA ILE A 7 6.16 -11.93 5.36
C ILE A 7 6.62 -13.19 6.11
N ASN A 8 5.81 -14.25 6.08
CA ASN A 8 6.16 -15.53 6.70
C ASN A 8 7.47 -16.11 6.14
N LEU A 9 7.68 -16.02 4.83
CA LEU A 9 8.94 -16.42 4.21
C LEU A 9 10.12 -15.58 4.71
N CYS A 10 9.99 -14.25 4.72
CA CYS A 10 11.04 -13.37 5.23
C CYS A 10 11.42 -13.71 6.67
N LEU A 11 10.42 -13.95 7.53
CA LEU A 11 10.64 -14.35 8.92
C LEU A 11 11.36 -15.69 9.01
N SER A 12 10.89 -16.69 8.26
CA SER A 12 11.46 -18.05 8.29
C SER A 12 12.91 -18.08 7.83
N VAL A 13 13.22 -17.37 6.74
CA VAL A 13 14.57 -17.24 6.18
C VAL A 13 15.51 -16.52 7.15
N LEU A 14 15.11 -15.36 7.67
CA LEU A 14 15.97 -14.56 8.56
C LEU A 14 16.21 -15.21 9.93
N GLN A 15 15.22 -15.94 10.45
CA GLN A 15 15.34 -16.64 11.74
C GLN A 15 15.97 -18.02 11.60
N ASN A 16 16.23 -18.45 10.35
CA ASN A 16 16.64 -19.80 10.01
C ASN A 16 15.74 -20.88 10.66
N GLN A 17 14.43 -20.70 10.53
CA GLN A 17 13.41 -21.60 11.08
C GLN A 17 12.55 -22.21 9.97
N PRO A 18 11.94 -23.39 10.19
CA PRO A 18 10.91 -23.90 9.28
C PRO A 18 9.80 -22.87 9.06
N TYR A 19 9.12 -22.96 7.90
CA TYR A 19 8.00 -22.06 7.60
C TYR A 19 6.93 -22.12 8.69
N GLN A 20 6.52 -20.95 9.17
CA GLN A 20 5.41 -20.79 10.10
C GLN A 20 4.44 -19.74 9.61
N ASN A 21 3.15 -20.03 9.72
CA ASN A 21 2.10 -19.10 9.29
C ASN A 21 1.77 -18.05 10.37
N LEU A 22 2.72 -17.15 10.66
CA LEU A 22 2.60 -16.14 11.71
C LEU A 22 1.75 -14.94 11.29
N ALA A 23 1.83 -14.54 10.03
CA ALA A 23 1.07 -13.43 9.46
C ALA A 23 -0.38 -13.82 9.07
N GLY A 24 -0.77 -15.08 9.22
CA GLY A 24 -2.13 -15.54 8.92
C GLY A 24 -2.44 -15.64 7.43
N ALA A 25 -1.46 -16.03 6.63
CA ALA A 25 -1.57 -16.28 5.21
C ALA A 25 -2.55 -17.43 4.90
N GLY A 26 -3.37 -17.30 3.87
CA GLY A 26 -4.33 -18.33 3.51
C GLY A 26 -5.32 -17.90 2.43
N TRP A 27 -6.08 -18.86 1.90
CA TRP A 27 -7.15 -18.55 0.97
C TRP A 27 -8.29 -17.86 1.72
N SER A 28 -8.54 -16.61 1.37
CA SER A 28 -9.71 -15.90 1.83
C SER A 28 -10.52 -15.32 0.67
N ASP A 29 -11.83 -15.49 0.79
CA ASP A 29 -12.92 -15.00 -0.06
C ASP A 29 -13.13 -13.46 0.03
N GLY A 30 -12.21 -12.77 0.69
CA GLY A 30 -12.14 -11.31 0.79
C GLY A 30 -10.84 -10.88 1.47
N SER A 31 -10.57 -9.58 1.51
CA SER A 31 -9.43 -8.99 2.24
C SER A 31 -9.47 -9.37 3.73
N VAL A 32 -8.75 -10.41 4.13
CA VAL A 32 -8.68 -10.85 5.53
C VAL A 32 -7.96 -9.85 6.42
N ILE A 33 -7.08 -9.03 5.85
CA ILE A 33 -6.33 -8.02 6.58
C ILE A 33 -7.23 -6.80 6.82
N ARG A 34 -7.74 -6.69 8.05
CA ARG A 34 -8.53 -5.56 8.54
C ARG A 34 -7.68 -4.51 9.27
N GLU A 35 -6.42 -4.82 9.54
CA GLU A 35 -5.52 -4.10 10.44
C GLU A 35 -4.13 -3.97 9.81
N ARG A 36 -3.45 -2.88 10.12
CA ARG A 36 -2.02 -2.70 9.83
C ARG A 36 -1.23 -3.49 10.88
N ARG A 37 -0.47 -4.51 10.48
CA ARG A 37 0.32 -5.34 11.42
C ARG A 37 1.80 -5.21 11.15
N GLU A 38 2.61 -5.23 12.22
CA GLU A 38 4.06 -5.15 12.09
C GLU A 38 4.74 -6.43 12.58
N PHE A 39 5.73 -6.87 11.80
CA PHE A 39 6.54 -8.04 12.09
C PHE A 39 8.01 -7.62 12.16
N PRO A 40 8.69 -7.80 13.30
CA PRO A 40 10.10 -7.47 13.41
C PRO A 40 10.93 -8.47 12.59
N LEU A 41 11.73 -7.96 11.66
CA LEU A 41 12.73 -8.74 10.93
C LEU A 41 14.07 -8.72 11.67
N THR A 42 14.45 -7.55 12.19
CA THR A 42 15.63 -7.33 13.04
C THR A 42 15.31 -6.30 14.13
N ASN A 43 16.30 -5.88 14.92
CA ASN A 43 16.14 -4.80 15.91
C ASN A 43 15.85 -3.43 15.28
N THR A 44 16.17 -3.23 14.00
CA THR A 44 16.06 -1.95 13.30
C THR A 44 15.18 -2.01 12.05
N VAL A 45 14.81 -3.21 11.59
CA VAL A 45 13.99 -3.42 10.40
C VAL A 45 12.71 -4.15 10.77
N ARG A 46 11.58 -3.59 10.35
CA ARG A 46 10.25 -4.18 10.48
C ARG A 46 9.63 -4.29 9.10
N ILE A 47 8.86 -5.35 8.86
CA ILE A 47 7.97 -5.45 7.72
C ILE A 47 6.54 -5.22 8.19
N THR A 48 5.81 -4.36 7.49
CA THR A 48 4.42 -4.04 7.83
C THR A 48 3.51 -4.70 6.80
N ASP A 49 2.58 -5.52 7.28
CA ASP A 49 1.45 -5.96 6.49
C ASP A 49 0.40 -4.85 6.46
N ASN A 50 0.19 -4.31 5.27
CA ASN A 50 -0.84 -3.32 5.01
C ASN A 50 -1.99 -4.00 4.28
N ARG A 51 -3.15 -3.37 4.30
CA ARG A 51 -4.28 -3.91 3.54
C ARG A 51 -3.99 -3.79 2.05
N GLY A 52 -4.12 -4.90 1.33
CA GLY A 52 -4.01 -4.94 -0.12
C GLY A 52 -5.20 -4.30 -0.84
N PHE A 53 -5.09 -4.20 -2.17
CA PHE A 53 -6.14 -3.71 -3.05
C PHE A 53 -6.96 -4.88 -3.61
N ILE A 54 -8.29 -4.81 -3.54
CA ILE A 54 -9.18 -5.74 -4.25
C ILE A 54 -9.63 -5.10 -5.58
N SER A 55 -10.14 -3.88 -5.52
CA SER A 55 -10.78 -3.18 -6.64
C SER A 55 -9.91 -2.06 -7.20
N LEU A 56 -8.93 -1.56 -6.43
CA LEU A 56 -8.20 -0.30 -6.70
C LEU A 56 -9.16 0.90 -6.81
N ASP A 57 -10.28 0.88 -6.09
CA ASP A 57 -11.17 2.03 -6.02
C ASP A 57 -10.57 3.16 -5.17
N ARG A 58 -11.22 4.33 -5.24
CA ARG A 58 -10.76 5.53 -4.52
C ARG A 58 -10.68 5.32 -3.01
N GLY A 59 -11.58 4.55 -2.42
CA GLY A 59 -11.59 4.26 -0.99
C GLY A 59 -10.38 3.43 -0.59
N GLU A 60 -10.12 2.34 -1.32
CA GLU A 60 -8.94 1.48 -1.10
C GLU A 60 -7.62 2.24 -1.29
N ILE A 61 -7.51 3.03 -2.36
CA ILE A 61 -6.30 3.84 -2.64
C ILE A 61 -6.07 4.87 -1.54
N THR A 62 -7.14 5.50 -1.03
CA THR A 62 -7.02 6.48 0.05
C THR A 62 -6.56 5.82 1.34
N GLU A 63 -7.12 4.66 1.68
CA GLU A 63 -6.73 3.91 2.87
C GLU A 63 -5.28 3.42 2.78
N ALA A 64 -4.87 2.81 1.66
CA ALA A 64 -3.49 2.37 1.44
C ALA A 64 -2.51 3.55 1.47
N SER A 65 -2.89 4.69 0.89
CA SER A 65 -2.09 5.93 0.97
C SER A 65 -1.95 6.43 2.40
N ALA A 66 -3.00 6.32 3.22
CA ALA A 66 -2.97 6.70 4.62
C ALA A 66 -2.07 5.77 5.45
N GLN A 67 -2.12 4.45 5.21
CA GLN A 67 -1.23 3.48 5.83
C GLN A 67 0.24 3.74 5.46
N LEU A 68 0.53 4.03 4.19
CA LEU A 68 1.88 4.37 3.74
C LEU A 68 2.44 5.64 4.41
N ARG A 69 1.56 6.59 4.74
CA ARG A 69 1.88 7.85 5.42
C ARG A 69 1.97 7.73 6.94
N GLY A 70 1.74 6.54 7.50
CA GLY A 70 1.71 6.34 8.95
C GLY A 70 0.51 7.00 9.65
N LEU A 71 -0.57 7.32 8.92
CA LEU A 71 -1.78 7.91 9.50
C LEU A 71 -2.65 6.89 10.24
N ARG A 72 -2.35 5.60 10.05
CA ARG A 72 -2.95 4.47 10.75
C ARG A 72 -1.97 3.88 11.75
N LEU A 73 -2.45 3.68 12.97
CA LEU A 73 -1.66 3.00 13.99
C LEU A 73 -1.56 1.51 13.67
N VAL A 74 -0.52 0.87 14.20
CA VAL A 74 -0.41 -0.59 14.20
C VAL A 74 -1.56 -1.16 15.02
N ASP A 75 -2.11 -2.28 14.55
CA ASP A 75 -3.25 -3.00 15.12
C ASP A 75 -4.57 -2.21 15.17
N GLU A 76 -4.64 -1.08 14.48
CA GLU A 76 -5.89 -0.34 14.32
C GLU A 76 -6.74 -0.93 13.19
N SER A 77 -7.93 -1.42 13.54
CA SER A 77 -8.88 -1.93 12.55
C SER A 77 -9.48 -0.80 11.72
N VAL A 78 -9.62 -1.01 10.42
CA VAL A 78 -10.27 -0.06 9.52
C VAL A 78 -11.79 -0.24 9.60
N ASN A 79 -12.50 0.81 9.99
CA ASN A 79 -13.96 0.87 9.91
C ASN A 79 -14.39 1.29 8.49
N TRP A 80 -14.95 0.34 7.72
CA TRP A 80 -15.35 0.53 6.33
C TRP A 80 -16.68 1.26 6.16
N ASP A 81 -17.55 1.16 7.16
CA ASP A 81 -18.90 1.74 7.16
C ASP A 81 -18.86 3.27 7.23
N ARG A 82 -17.69 3.84 7.54
CA ARG A 82 -17.45 5.28 7.46
C ARG A 82 -17.59 5.77 6.02
N THR A 83 -18.31 6.87 5.89
CA THR A 83 -18.32 7.69 4.67
C THR A 83 -16.91 8.18 4.34
N MET A 84 -16.71 8.57 3.08
CA MET A 84 -15.44 9.14 2.64
C MET A 84 -15.07 10.41 3.44
N GLU A 85 -16.06 11.23 3.80
CA GLU A 85 -15.84 12.44 4.60
C GLU A 85 -15.30 12.09 6.00
N GLU A 86 -15.94 11.15 6.70
CA GLU A 86 -15.50 10.70 8.03
C GLU A 86 -14.09 10.07 7.99
N LYS A 87 -13.76 9.34 6.92
CA LYS A 87 -12.41 8.79 6.70
C LYS A 87 -11.37 9.91 6.58
N LEU A 88 -11.67 10.94 5.80
CA LEU A 88 -10.75 12.07 5.60
C LEU A 88 -10.61 12.94 6.86
N ASP A 89 -11.71 13.22 7.57
CA ASP A 89 -11.64 13.98 8.82
C ASP A 89 -10.78 13.27 9.88
N PHE A 90 -10.90 11.94 9.97
CA PHE A 90 -10.03 11.14 10.81
C PHE A 90 -8.54 11.23 10.41
N MET A 91 -8.23 11.19 9.10
CA MET A 91 -6.85 11.27 8.60
C MET A 91 -6.23 12.66 8.83
N VAL A 92 -7.01 13.74 8.65
CA VAL A 92 -6.56 15.12 8.90
C VAL A 92 -6.21 15.31 10.37
N GLN A 93 -6.98 14.74 11.31
CA GLN A 93 -6.66 14.83 12.73
C GLN A 93 -5.32 14.17 13.10
N ARG A 94 -4.85 13.20 12.31
CA ARG A 94 -3.63 12.42 12.58
C ARG A 94 -2.41 12.87 11.82
N CYS A 95 -2.57 13.66 10.78
CA CYS A 95 -1.44 14.04 9.96
C CYS A 95 -0.48 15.01 10.66
N HIS A 96 -0.72 15.50 11.87
CA HIS A 96 0.17 16.47 12.52
C HIS A 96 1.45 15.87 13.14
N THR A 97 1.61 14.55 13.15
CA THR A 97 2.82 13.89 13.70
C THR A 97 3.69 13.38 12.56
N PRO A 98 4.89 13.96 12.32
CA PRO A 98 5.75 13.52 11.25
C PRO A 98 6.31 12.11 11.53
N PRO A 99 6.37 11.22 10.53
CA PRO A 99 6.97 9.90 10.72
C PRO A 99 8.47 10.01 11.00
N THR A 100 8.94 9.19 11.94
CA THR A 100 10.36 9.09 12.31
C THR A 100 11.11 8.06 11.49
N ASP A 101 10.40 7.01 11.05
CA ASP A 101 11.01 5.89 10.35
C ASP A 101 11.15 6.18 8.85
N PHE A 102 12.16 5.57 8.24
CA PHE A 102 12.25 5.50 6.80
C PHE A 102 11.36 4.37 6.28
N VAL A 103 10.43 4.70 5.38
CA VAL A 103 9.49 3.75 4.79
C VAL A 103 9.94 3.40 3.38
N LEU A 104 10.14 2.11 3.11
CA LEU A 104 10.31 1.57 1.75
C LEU A 104 9.02 0.86 1.35
N PRO A 105 8.29 1.33 0.31
CA PRO A 105 7.10 0.65 -0.13
C PRO A 105 7.44 -0.63 -0.90
N VAL A 106 6.77 -1.73 -0.54
CA VAL A 106 6.82 -3.01 -1.27
C VAL A 106 5.42 -3.31 -1.78
N ILE A 107 5.27 -3.50 -3.08
CA ILE A 107 4.02 -3.87 -3.73
C ILE A 107 4.07 -5.36 -4.04
N VAL A 108 3.15 -6.11 -3.46
CA VAL A 108 2.97 -7.52 -3.76
C VAL A 108 1.90 -7.65 -4.84
N TYR A 109 2.28 -8.18 -6.01
CA TYR A 109 1.41 -8.29 -7.16
C TYR A 109 1.27 -9.74 -7.61
N ARG A 110 0.02 -10.18 -7.83
CA ARG A 110 -0.26 -11.50 -8.40
C ARG A 110 -0.34 -11.37 -9.92
N GLY A 111 0.54 -12.07 -10.63
CA GLY A 111 0.67 -11.99 -12.08
C GLY A 111 -0.53 -12.54 -12.87
N THR A 112 -1.39 -13.35 -12.24
CA THR A 112 -2.68 -13.76 -12.81
C THR A 112 -3.73 -12.63 -12.80
N MET A 113 -3.50 -11.55 -12.07
CA MET A 113 -4.35 -10.37 -12.08
C MET A 113 -4.11 -9.59 -13.37
N ASN A 114 -5.19 -9.28 -14.09
CA ASN A 114 -5.15 -8.41 -15.26
C ASN A 114 -5.74 -7.05 -14.87
N LEU A 115 -4.91 -6.01 -14.81
CA LEU A 115 -5.39 -4.66 -14.59
C LEU A 115 -6.09 -4.13 -15.85
N THR A 116 -7.24 -3.51 -15.66
CA THR A 116 -7.84 -2.66 -16.71
C THR A 116 -6.96 -1.42 -16.94
N THR A 117 -7.19 -0.69 -18.04
CA THR A 117 -6.49 0.59 -18.29
C THR A 117 -6.68 1.56 -17.12
N GLU A 118 -7.90 1.69 -16.60
CA GLU A 118 -8.19 2.55 -15.46
C GLU A 118 -7.42 2.12 -14.21
N GLN A 119 -7.41 0.81 -13.90
CA GLN A 119 -6.66 0.29 -12.76
C GLN A 119 -5.14 0.47 -12.92
N SER A 120 -4.63 0.36 -14.15
CA SER A 120 -3.23 0.66 -14.46
C SER A 120 -2.88 2.13 -14.20
N ASP A 121 -3.75 3.05 -14.59
CA ASP A 121 -3.59 4.48 -14.30
C ASP A 121 -3.65 4.77 -12.79
N GLN A 122 -4.56 4.11 -12.07
CA GLN A 122 -4.61 4.20 -10.61
C GLN A 122 -3.34 3.65 -9.94
N MET A 123 -2.83 2.51 -10.40
CA MET A 123 -1.58 1.93 -9.91
C MET A 123 -0.39 2.86 -10.18
N LYS A 124 -0.32 3.46 -11.37
CA LYS A 124 0.69 4.47 -11.71
C LYS A 124 0.64 5.64 -10.73
N ASN A 125 -0.54 6.17 -10.49
CA ASN A 125 -0.74 7.29 -9.55
C ASN A 125 -0.33 6.90 -8.13
N PHE A 126 -0.64 5.68 -7.70
CA PHE A 126 -0.21 5.17 -6.40
C PHE A 126 1.32 5.07 -6.30
N ILE A 127 1.99 4.54 -7.32
CA ILE A 127 3.46 4.46 -7.37
C ILE A 127 4.10 5.85 -7.29
N VAL A 128 3.61 6.82 -8.07
CA VAL A 128 4.12 8.21 -8.03
C VAL A 128 3.89 8.84 -6.65
N ARG A 129 2.72 8.65 -6.05
CA ARG A 129 2.43 9.13 -4.69
C ARG A 129 3.34 8.49 -3.65
N SER A 130 3.62 7.19 -3.80
CA SER A 130 4.52 6.49 -2.88
C SER A 130 5.93 7.08 -2.92
N PHE A 131 6.43 7.42 -4.10
CA PHE A 131 7.70 8.13 -4.25
C PHE A 131 7.67 9.52 -3.63
N ASN A 132 6.60 10.29 -3.81
CA ASN A 132 6.51 11.64 -3.24
C ASN A 132 6.56 11.64 -1.71
N VAL A 133 5.97 10.62 -1.07
CA VAL A 133 5.94 10.50 0.40
C VAL A 133 7.24 9.87 0.95
N THR A 134 7.80 8.90 0.24
CA THR A 134 8.94 8.10 0.74
C THR A 134 10.29 8.45 0.10
N GLY A 135 10.31 9.28 -0.93
CA GLY A 135 11.53 9.66 -1.67
C GLY A 135 12.21 8.51 -2.43
N VAL A 136 11.62 7.31 -2.44
CA VAL A 136 12.10 6.13 -3.16
C VAL A 136 10.94 5.47 -3.90
N PHE A 137 11.24 4.84 -5.02
CA PHE A 137 10.24 4.10 -5.76
C PHE A 137 10.00 2.73 -5.11
N PRO A 138 8.79 2.18 -5.24
CA PRO A 138 8.46 0.90 -4.64
C PRO A 138 9.27 -0.24 -5.26
N ILE A 139 9.53 -1.27 -4.47
CA ILE A 139 9.93 -2.58 -4.96
C ILE A 139 8.67 -3.40 -5.22
N VAL A 140 8.61 -4.12 -6.33
CA VAL A 140 7.49 -5.01 -6.65
C VAL A 140 7.93 -6.45 -6.47
N VAL A 141 7.12 -7.24 -5.77
CA VAL A 141 7.26 -8.71 -5.71
C VAL A 141 6.14 -9.31 -6.55
N LEU A 142 6.53 -10.03 -7.59
CA LEU A 142 5.65 -10.62 -8.58
C LEU A 142 5.45 -12.11 -8.28
N MET A 143 4.23 -12.48 -7.94
CA MET A 143 3.86 -13.85 -7.59
C MET A 143 3.02 -14.47 -8.71
N GLU A 144 3.12 -15.77 -8.94
CA GLU A 144 2.24 -16.51 -9.88
C GLU A 144 2.20 -15.92 -11.31
N SER A 145 3.33 -15.44 -11.85
CA SER A 145 3.34 -14.72 -13.13
C SER A 145 3.37 -15.58 -14.40
N GLY A 146 3.72 -16.87 -14.27
CA GLY A 146 3.81 -17.81 -15.39
C GLY A 146 4.58 -17.24 -16.59
N GLU A 147 4.07 -17.50 -17.79
CA GLU A 147 4.67 -17.05 -19.07
C GLU A 147 4.62 -15.52 -19.29
N SER A 148 3.81 -14.78 -18.52
CA SER A 148 3.65 -13.33 -18.68
C SER A 148 4.60 -12.50 -17.80
N GLN A 149 5.52 -13.14 -17.08
CA GLN A 149 6.41 -12.47 -16.11
C GLN A 149 7.16 -11.28 -16.70
N GLU A 150 7.81 -11.46 -17.85
CA GLU A 150 8.64 -10.42 -18.46
C GLU A 150 7.81 -9.18 -18.82
N LYS A 151 6.64 -9.41 -19.43
CA LYS A 151 5.70 -8.33 -19.78
C LYS A 151 5.23 -7.57 -18.55
N ILE A 152 4.85 -8.27 -17.49
CA ILE A 152 4.39 -7.64 -16.24
C ILE A 152 5.52 -6.85 -15.57
N SER A 153 6.73 -7.41 -15.55
CA SER A 153 7.91 -6.76 -14.97
C SER A 153 8.25 -5.47 -15.73
N ASN A 154 8.26 -5.53 -17.06
CA ASN A 154 8.48 -4.36 -17.91
C ASN A 154 7.41 -3.27 -17.67
N ASN A 155 6.15 -3.66 -17.50
CA ASN A 155 5.09 -2.71 -17.15
C ASN A 155 5.37 -2.02 -15.82
N PHE A 156 5.72 -2.75 -14.75
CA PHE A 156 6.02 -2.13 -13.46
C PHE A 156 7.25 -1.22 -13.50
N HIS A 157 8.28 -1.58 -14.27
CA HIS A 157 9.41 -0.68 -14.50
C HIS A 157 8.99 0.61 -15.24
N MET A 158 8.13 0.52 -16.26
CA MET A 158 7.57 1.71 -16.92
C MET A 158 6.71 2.58 -15.99
N LEU A 159 6.08 1.97 -14.98
CA LEU A 159 5.34 2.68 -13.94
C LEU A 159 6.27 3.33 -12.89
N GLY A 160 7.55 2.97 -12.88
CA GLY A 160 8.58 3.56 -12.03
C GLY A 160 9.08 2.66 -10.90
N ALA A 161 8.71 1.38 -10.82
CA ALA A 161 9.22 0.47 -9.79
C ALA A 161 10.76 0.36 -9.85
N SER A 162 11.43 0.45 -8.69
CA SER A 162 12.88 0.35 -8.59
C SER A 162 13.38 -1.05 -8.98
N TYR A 163 12.70 -2.08 -8.49
CA TYR A 163 12.99 -3.48 -8.77
C TYR A 163 11.68 -4.26 -8.92
N VAL A 164 11.72 -5.32 -9.72
CA VAL A 164 10.66 -6.33 -9.79
C VAL A 164 11.27 -7.70 -9.50
N PHE A 165 10.87 -8.32 -8.40
CA PHE A 165 11.34 -9.63 -7.96
C PHE A 165 10.28 -10.69 -8.26
N PRO A 166 10.53 -11.60 -9.21
CA PRO A 166 9.66 -12.75 -9.38
C PRO A 166 9.88 -13.73 -8.22
N LEU A 167 8.79 -14.19 -7.62
CA LEU A 167 8.78 -15.23 -6.58
C LEU A 167 7.77 -16.30 -7.01
N GLN A 168 8.24 -17.25 -7.83
CA GLN A 168 7.36 -18.22 -8.51
C GLN A 168 7.19 -19.54 -7.77
N LYS A 169 8.21 -19.96 -7.01
CA LYS A 169 8.32 -21.36 -6.53
C LYS A 169 7.59 -21.65 -5.23
N PHE A 170 7.19 -20.62 -4.48
CA PHE A 170 6.54 -20.86 -3.20
C PHE A 170 5.06 -21.19 -3.36
N GLN A 171 4.72 -22.46 -3.14
CA GLN A 171 3.34 -22.91 -2.99
C GLN A 171 3.02 -23.00 -1.51
N MET A 172 1.99 -22.29 -1.05
CA MET A 172 1.54 -22.33 0.36
C MET A 172 1.19 -23.75 0.85
N GLU A 173 0.83 -24.62 -0.08
CA GLU A 173 0.43 -26.01 0.17
C GLU A 173 1.62 -26.95 0.42
N GLN A 174 2.83 -26.55 0.03
CA GLN A 174 4.08 -27.30 0.23
C GLN A 174 5.16 -26.33 0.73
N PRO A 175 5.12 -25.93 2.01
CA PRO A 175 5.97 -24.88 2.57
C PRO A 175 7.41 -25.37 2.85
N GLU A 176 7.87 -26.43 2.17
CA GLU A 176 9.24 -26.90 2.34
C GLU A 176 10.20 -25.83 1.84
N ARG A 177 11.04 -25.34 2.76
CA ARG A 177 12.11 -24.41 2.43
C ARG A 177 13.14 -25.16 1.60
N ASP A 178 13.53 -24.57 0.48
CA ASP A 178 14.69 -24.98 -0.29
C ASP A 178 15.71 -23.83 -0.37
N ASP A 179 16.96 -24.20 -0.65
CA ASP A 179 18.07 -23.24 -0.70
C ASP A 179 17.86 -22.17 -1.78
N GLU A 180 17.09 -22.48 -2.83
CA GLU A 180 16.80 -21.57 -3.93
C GLU A 180 15.83 -20.46 -3.51
N THR A 181 14.70 -20.82 -2.88
CA THR A 181 13.72 -19.88 -2.34
C THR A 181 14.36 -19.01 -1.25
N ASP A 182 15.18 -19.61 -0.39
CA ASP A 182 15.95 -18.87 0.61
C ASP A 182 16.86 -17.82 -0.04
N ALA A 183 17.58 -18.19 -1.10
CA ALA A 183 18.44 -17.26 -1.84
C ALA A 183 17.65 -16.14 -2.53
N GLU A 184 16.48 -16.44 -3.09
CA GLU A 184 15.57 -15.44 -3.68
C GLU A 184 15.09 -14.43 -2.62
N ILE A 185 14.66 -14.91 -1.45
CA ILE A 185 14.22 -14.06 -0.33
C ILE A 185 15.37 -13.21 0.22
N LEU A 186 16.57 -13.79 0.39
CA LEU A 186 17.75 -13.03 0.83
C LEU A 186 18.14 -11.95 -0.19
N THR A 187 18.02 -12.25 -1.48
CA THR A 187 18.27 -11.28 -2.57
C THR A 187 17.27 -10.13 -2.51
N PHE A 188 15.98 -10.44 -2.34
CA PHE A 188 14.91 -9.46 -2.14
C PHE A 188 15.17 -8.56 -0.92
N LEU A 189 15.47 -9.16 0.24
CA LEU A 189 15.73 -8.41 1.48
C LEU A 189 16.98 -7.52 1.36
N THR A 190 18.03 -8.03 0.70
CA THR A 190 19.24 -7.25 0.42
C THR A 190 18.94 -6.04 -0.45
N ALA A 191 18.12 -6.21 -1.50
CA ALA A 191 17.69 -5.11 -2.35
C ALA A 191 16.86 -4.07 -1.57
N CYS A 192 16.00 -4.52 -0.66
CA CYS A 192 15.24 -3.63 0.21
C CYS A 192 16.15 -2.76 1.08
N VAL A 193 17.13 -3.36 1.76
CA VAL A 193 18.08 -2.61 2.61
C VAL A 193 18.90 -1.64 1.77
N ASN A 194 19.42 -2.06 0.61
CA ASN A 194 20.22 -1.21 -0.26
C ASN A 194 19.42 0.01 -0.77
N GLU A 195 18.14 -0.16 -1.13
CA GLU A 195 17.29 0.96 -1.54
C GLU A 195 16.95 1.90 -0.38
N ALA A 196 16.71 1.34 0.81
CA ALA A 196 16.50 2.15 2.01
C ALA A 196 17.75 2.98 2.32
N ASP A 197 18.94 2.37 2.31
CA ASP A 197 20.21 3.06 2.54
C ASP A 197 20.49 4.14 1.49
N ARG A 198 20.17 3.88 0.22
CA ARG A 198 20.27 4.88 -0.86
C ARG A 198 19.33 6.06 -0.59
N GLY A 199 18.09 5.79 -0.19
CA GLY A 199 17.10 6.82 0.17
C GLY A 199 17.53 7.66 1.38
N ILE A 200 17.95 6.99 2.46
CA ILE A 200 18.45 7.62 3.69
C ILE A 200 19.68 8.46 3.39
N GLY A 201 20.68 7.90 2.70
CA GLY A 201 21.92 8.58 2.35
C GLY A 201 21.68 9.81 1.47
N LYS A 202 20.73 9.76 0.53
CA LYS A 202 20.35 10.92 -0.29
C LYS A 202 19.76 12.04 0.58
N ARG A 203 18.91 11.72 1.56
CA ARG A 203 18.31 12.71 2.47
C ARG A 203 19.35 13.34 3.40
N GLN A 204 20.27 12.52 3.94
CA GLN A 204 21.32 12.97 4.85
C GLN A 204 22.36 13.85 4.15
N ARG A 205 22.85 13.45 2.96
CA ARG A 205 23.86 14.22 2.20
C ARG A 205 23.39 15.63 1.85
N LEU A 206 22.09 15.80 1.62
CA LEU A 206 21.53 17.11 1.31
C LEU A 206 21.35 17.98 2.57
N GLY A 207 21.51 17.43 3.79
CA GLY A 207 21.21 18.14 5.04
C GLY A 207 19.72 18.49 5.19
N ARG A 208 18.86 17.88 4.36
CA ARG A 208 17.45 18.25 4.18
C ARG A 208 16.50 17.19 4.74
N GLU A 209 16.94 16.33 5.65
CA GLU A 209 16.05 15.29 6.18
C GLU A 209 14.87 15.90 6.94
N VAL A 210 15.12 16.90 7.78
CA VAL A 210 14.08 17.66 8.49
C VAL A 210 13.20 18.42 7.50
N GLU A 211 13.81 19.06 6.50
CA GLU A 211 13.08 19.80 5.48
C GLU A 211 12.20 18.89 4.62
N PHE A 212 12.72 17.73 4.19
CA PHE A 212 11.99 16.71 3.43
C PHE A 212 10.81 16.20 4.25
N ARG A 213 11.02 15.83 5.52
CA ARG A 213 9.93 15.39 6.40
C ARG A 213 8.85 16.47 6.53
N ARG A 214 9.23 17.74 6.68
CA ARG A 214 8.30 18.86 6.71
C ARG A 214 7.55 19.02 5.37
N GLN A 215 8.25 18.98 4.24
CA GLN A 215 7.64 19.12 2.91
C GLN A 215 6.63 18.00 2.62
N VAL A 216 7.00 16.75 2.93
CA VAL A 216 6.09 15.60 2.84
C VAL A 216 4.89 15.81 3.75
N GLN A 217 5.12 16.30 4.97
CA GLN A 217 4.04 16.55 5.91
C GLN A 217 3.07 17.63 5.43
N ASP A 218 3.58 18.76 4.94
CA ASP A 218 2.79 19.85 4.39
C ASP A 218 2.00 19.38 3.15
N GLN A 219 2.63 18.55 2.30
CA GLN A 219 1.97 17.94 1.15
C GLN A 219 0.83 17.01 1.58
N ILE A 220 1.03 16.16 2.59
CA ILE A 220 -0.02 15.26 3.10
C ILE A 220 -1.21 16.06 3.61
N VAL A 221 -0.96 17.12 4.40
CA VAL A 221 -2.02 18.00 4.92
C VAL A 221 -2.80 18.63 3.76
N MET A 222 -2.10 19.27 2.82
CA MET A 222 -2.71 19.95 1.68
C MET A 222 -3.56 18.99 0.83
N GLU A 223 -3.06 17.79 0.53
CA GLU A 223 -3.79 16.80 -0.26
C GLU A 223 -5.04 16.31 0.46
N LEU A 224 -4.96 16.03 1.77
CA LEU A 224 -6.11 15.58 2.56
C LEU A 224 -7.18 16.67 2.67
N GLU A 225 -6.78 17.92 2.89
CA GLU A 225 -7.70 19.06 2.95
C GLU A 225 -8.38 19.31 1.61
N LEU A 226 -7.63 19.26 0.51
CA LEU A 226 -8.17 19.42 -0.83
C LEU A 226 -9.18 18.31 -1.16
N GLU A 227 -8.85 17.05 -0.85
CA GLU A 227 -9.77 15.93 -1.07
C GLU A 227 -11.01 16.02 -0.19
N ARG A 228 -10.86 16.49 1.06
CA ARG A 228 -11.98 16.74 1.96
C ARG A 228 -12.93 17.80 1.40
N GLU A 229 -12.40 18.92 0.90
CA GLU A 229 -13.24 19.98 0.32
C GLU A 229 -13.95 19.49 -0.95
N LYS A 230 -13.30 18.70 -1.80
CA LYS A 230 -13.95 18.07 -2.97
C LYS A 230 -15.10 17.16 -2.56
N VAL A 231 -14.94 16.36 -1.50
CA VAL A 231 -16.01 15.49 -0.99
C VAL A 231 -17.17 16.35 -0.47
N ARG A 232 -16.89 17.35 0.37
CA ARG A 232 -17.91 18.26 0.91
C ARG A 232 -18.67 19.00 -0.18
N HIS A 233 -17.97 19.46 -1.20
CA HIS A 233 -18.61 20.11 -2.36
C HIS A 233 -19.55 19.15 -3.09
N ARG A 234 -19.15 17.91 -3.35
CA ARG A 234 -20.02 16.91 -4.01
C ARG A 234 -21.28 16.62 -3.19
N VAL A 235 -21.13 16.39 -1.88
CA VAL A 235 -22.26 16.14 -0.98
C VAL A 235 -23.24 17.32 -0.97
N ARG A 236 -22.74 18.56 -0.95
CA ARG A 236 -23.58 19.76 -1.03
C ARG A 236 -24.37 19.83 -2.34
N GLU A 237 -23.75 19.49 -3.47
CA GLU A 237 -24.42 19.50 -4.77
C GLU A 237 -25.46 18.38 -4.91
N GLU A 238 -25.18 17.19 -4.36
CA GLU A 238 -26.13 16.07 -4.31
C GLU A 238 -27.38 16.44 -3.50
N ILE A 239 -27.20 17.04 -2.31
CA ILE A 239 -28.32 17.52 -1.48
C ILE A 239 -29.16 18.55 -2.22
N LYS A 240 -28.54 19.51 -2.93
CA LYS A 240 -29.27 20.51 -3.73
C LYS A 240 -30.09 19.86 -4.84
N GLN A 241 -29.54 18.86 -5.53
CA GLN A 241 -30.23 18.15 -6.61
C GLN A 241 -31.41 17.34 -6.08
N GLU A 242 -31.28 16.69 -4.93
CA GLU A 242 -32.37 15.94 -4.29
C GLU A 242 -33.50 16.87 -3.84
N GLN A 243 -33.17 18.01 -3.22
CA GLN A 243 -34.17 19.01 -2.82
C GLN A 243 -34.94 19.57 -4.03
N GLN A 244 -34.25 19.79 -5.15
CA GLN A 244 -34.89 20.20 -6.40
C GLN A 244 -35.81 19.11 -6.98
N LYS A 245 -35.42 17.83 -6.93
CA LYS A 245 -36.26 16.72 -7.41
C LYS A 245 -37.54 16.55 -6.58
N VAL A 246 -37.46 16.68 -5.25
CA VAL A 246 -38.62 16.58 -4.35
C VAL A 246 -39.60 17.74 -4.56
N SER A 247 -39.11 18.92 -4.94
CA SER A 247 -39.96 20.10 -5.21
C SER A 247 -40.75 20.05 -6.53
N VAL A 248 -40.47 19.08 -7.42
CA VAL A 248 -41.06 19.00 -8.79
C VAL A 248 -42.05 17.82 -8.95
N SER A 249 -42.26 16.98 -7.94
CA SER A 249 -43.29 15.93 -8.00
C SER A 249 -44.71 16.53 -7.86
N PRO A 250 -45.58 16.48 -8.89
CA PRO A 250 -46.92 17.06 -8.81
C PRO A 250 -47.82 16.20 -7.91
N LEU A 251 -48.65 16.86 -7.09
CA LEU A 251 -49.85 16.26 -6.51
C LEU A 251 -50.72 15.72 -7.65
N ILE A 252 -50.72 14.39 -7.84
CA ILE A 252 -51.77 13.71 -8.58
C ILE A 252 -52.97 13.71 -7.63
N THR A 253 -53.90 14.64 -7.84
CA THR A 253 -55.22 14.63 -7.21
C THR A 253 -56.15 13.76 -8.06
N ASP A 254 -56.67 12.70 -7.44
CA ASP A 254 -57.77 11.86 -7.94
C ASP A 254 -59.08 12.66 -8.12
#